data_AF-A0A0L0VYD8-F1
#
_entry.id   AF-A0A0L0VYD8-F1
#
_cell.length_a   1.000
_cell.length_b   1.000
_cell.length_c   1.000
_cell.angle_alpha   90.00
_cell.angle_beta   90.00
_cell.angle_gamma   90.00
#
_symmetry.space_group_name_H-M   'P 1'
#
loop_
_entity.id
_entity.type
_entity.pdbx_description
1 polymer ?
#
loop_
_entity_poly.entity_id
_entity_poly.type
_entity_poly.pdbx_seq_one_letter_code
_entity_poly.pdbx_strand_id
1 'polypeptide(L)'
;MVTYNTPTRPIGNITILTLILLSSCSRVSATTIPNNSTLPYFTSNQTLPQYALDFAPLVYLHSDEVFWPSDVNTHFDNVQPQINFSSIQSAPQTTQDFLRSSNIQKIDSSQQELIYLSAKEPIFDLDSAPWLRGVGPPDKSGKSAAAAIIIAVDKTQQVGPGWVDVFYLFFYSYNRGNYFYNNRFGDHVADWENTMIRFQNGKPMYVTPEAHGGQVMLGNSAFKYDILEHSNGRPVVYSANGTHGMYPQAGQQNYTGLPVAIYDVTDKGHLWDPKMNYQSFFYSNEKGFSYTADTPIQQQDPEKLGWLKFLGYWGDQKLELSNPVPCAFMRAVLSDHNPNRYQEGGFVVVQIASPNRPCQRFFDRVDKDTTLPTAAVQPPA
;
A
#
# COMPACT_ATOMS: atom_id res chain seq x y z
N MET A 1 -68.36 7.36 -68.78
CA MET A 1 -67.93 6.01 -68.35
C MET A 1 -66.43 6.11 -68.05
N VAL A 2 -65.98 5.47 -66.96
CA VAL A 2 -64.61 5.36 -66.46
C VAL A 2 -64.10 6.53 -65.59
N THR A 3 -64.21 6.31 -64.29
CA THR A 3 -63.53 6.97 -63.17
C THR A 3 -62.04 6.59 -63.11
N TYR A 4 -61.16 7.53 -62.78
CA TYR A 4 -59.81 7.22 -62.28
C TYR A 4 -59.51 8.05 -61.03
N ASN A 5 -59.35 7.32 -59.91
CA ASN A 5 -58.91 7.81 -58.61
C ASN A 5 -57.40 8.06 -58.63
N THR A 6 -56.99 9.20 -58.07
CA THR A 6 -55.61 9.53 -57.69
C THR A 6 -55.14 8.70 -56.49
N PRO A 7 -53.90 8.20 -56.46
CA PRO A 7 -53.39 7.42 -55.34
C PRO A 7 -52.97 8.31 -54.16
N THR A 8 -53.47 7.97 -52.98
CA THR A 8 -53.09 8.52 -51.67
C THR A 8 -51.74 7.96 -51.20
N ARG A 9 -50.82 8.85 -50.79
CA ARG A 9 -49.57 8.49 -50.08
C ARG A 9 -49.88 7.97 -48.66
N PRO A 10 -49.22 6.92 -48.17
CA PRO A 10 -49.33 6.55 -46.76
C PRO A 10 -48.47 7.49 -45.90
N ILE A 11 -49.07 7.99 -44.84
CA ILE A 11 -48.40 8.67 -43.73
C ILE A 11 -47.66 7.59 -42.94
N GLY A 12 -46.33 7.60 -43.01
CA GLY A 12 -45.49 6.73 -42.19
C GLY A 12 -45.45 7.25 -40.76
N ASN A 13 -45.93 6.43 -39.82
CA ASN A 13 -45.76 6.66 -38.39
C ASN A 13 -44.26 6.65 -38.04
N ILE A 14 -43.73 7.81 -37.64
CA ILE A 14 -42.42 7.91 -37.01
C ILE A 14 -42.59 7.45 -35.56
N THR A 15 -42.26 6.19 -35.30
CA THR A 15 -42.09 5.69 -33.94
C THR A 15 -40.78 6.27 -33.41
N ILE A 16 -40.87 7.34 -32.61
CA ILE A 16 -39.73 7.84 -31.83
C ILE A 16 -39.46 6.80 -30.75
N LEU A 17 -38.47 5.94 -31.00
CA LEU A 17 -37.94 5.03 -30.00
C LEU A 17 -37.07 5.88 -29.06
N THR A 18 -37.66 6.37 -27.98
CA THR A 18 -36.94 7.04 -26.89
C THR A 18 -36.00 6.02 -26.26
N LEU A 19 -34.73 6.05 -26.68
CA LEU A 19 -33.66 5.27 -26.06
C LEU A 19 -33.41 5.87 -24.67
N ILE A 20 -34.10 5.36 -23.65
CA ILE A 20 -33.78 5.67 -22.26
C ILE A 20 -32.43 5.02 -21.98
N LEU A 21 -31.37 5.80 -22.09
CA LEU A 21 -30.08 5.50 -21.49
C LEU A 21 -30.29 5.41 -19.97
N LEU A 22 -30.61 4.21 -19.50
CA LEU A 22 -30.42 3.83 -18.10
C LEU A 22 -28.90 3.88 -17.86
N SER A 23 -28.41 5.06 -17.49
CA SER A 23 -27.18 5.18 -16.74
C SER A 23 -27.38 4.38 -15.47
N SER A 24 -26.92 3.13 -15.46
CA SER A 24 -26.77 2.31 -14.26
C SER A 24 -25.71 2.98 -13.38
N CYS A 25 -26.08 4.09 -12.76
CA CYS A 25 -25.39 4.59 -11.59
C CYS A 25 -25.73 3.57 -10.51
N SER A 26 -24.89 2.54 -10.38
CA SER A 26 -24.95 1.60 -9.28
C SER A 26 -25.05 2.44 -8.00
N ARG A 27 -26.21 2.40 -7.35
CA ARG A 27 -26.35 3.00 -6.02
C ARG A 27 -25.45 2.16 -5.14
N VAL A 28 -24.26 2.70 -4.87
CA VAL A 28 -23.41 2.23 -3.78
C VAL A 28 -24.26 2.37 -2.53
N SER A 29 -24.73 1.24 -2.01
CA SER A 29 -25.41 1.20 -0.71
C SER A 29 -24.33 1.47 0.33
N ALA A 30 -24.02 2.75 0.55
CA ALA A 30 -23.19 3.17 1.65
C ALA A 30 -23.83 2.58 2.92
N THR A 31 -23.14 1.64 3.56
CA THR A 31 -23.53 1.22 4.91
C THR A 31 -23.48 2.49 5.74
N THR A 32 -24.66 3.00 6.09
CA THR A 32 -24.81 4.30 6.75
C THR A 32 -24.01 4.28 8.03
N ILE A 33 -23.12 5.26 8.16
CA ILE A 33 -22.42 5.50 9.40
C ILE A 33 -23.46 5.95 10.43
N PRO A 34 -23.68 5.24 11.56
CA PRO A 34 -24.58 5.71 12.60
C PRO A 34 -24.26 7.17 12.96
N ASN A 35 -25.27 8.04 12.84
CA ASN A 35 -25.15 9.48 13.07
C ASN A 35 -25.09 9.84 14.57
N ASN A 36 -24.67 8.89 15.42
CA ASN A 36 -24.64 9.03 16.87
C ASN A 36 -23.19 9.25 17.32
N SER A 37 -22.98 10.23 18.20
CA SER A 37 -21.69 10.60 18.80
C SER A 37 -21.14 9.57 19.79
N THR A 38 -21.63 8.33 19.78
CA THR A 38 -21.16 7.26 20.68
C THR A 38 -19.90 6.60 20.14
N LEU A 39 -18.83 6.71 20.92
CA LEU A 39 -17.51 6.12 20.67
C LEU A 39 -17.35 4.77 21.42
N PRO A 40 -16.48 3.87 20.93
CA PRO A 40 -15.82 3.92 19.62
C PRO A 40 -16.78 3.51 18.50
N TYR A 41 -16.66 4.18 17.35
CA TYR A 41 -17.51 3.93 16.18
C TYR A 41 -17.28 2.52 15.59
N PHE A 42 -16.06 2.00 15.70
CA PHE A 42 -15.69 0.64 15.31
C PHE A 42 -15.53 -0.27 16.52
N THR A 43 -16.14 -1.44 16.44
CA THR A 43 -16.01 -2.54 17.39
C THR A 43 -15.62 -3.81 16.63
N SER A 44 -14.90 -4.73 17.28
CA SER A 44 -14.40 -5.98 16.66
C SER A 44 -15.49 -6.90 16.08
N ASN A 45 -16.76 -6.64 16.41
CA ASN A 45 -17.91 -7.40 15.92
C ASN A 45 -18.48 -6.86 14.60
N GLN A 46 -17.89 -5.81 14.04
CA GLN A 46 -18.30 -5.21 12.77
C GLN A 46 -17.35 -5.60 11.65
N THR A 47 -17.89 -5.86 10.47
CA THR A 47 -17.10 -5.94 9.23
C THR A 47 -16.57 -4.56 8.87
N LEU A 48 -15.62 -4.49 7.94
CA LEU A 48 -15.31 -3.20 7.31
C LEU A 48 -16.59 -2.53 6.79
N PRO A 49 -16.69 -1.19 6.88
CA PRO A 49 -17.72 -0.46 6.17
C PRO A 49 -17.65 -0.76 4.68
N GLN A 50 -18.79 -1.02 4.04
CA GLN A 50 -18.81 -1.46 2.64
C GLN A 50 -18.17 -0.43 1.70
N TYR A 51 -18.31 0.87 2.01
CA TYR A 51 -17.68 1.94 1.25
C TYR A 51 -16.13 1.83 1.21
N ALA A 52 -15.50 1.21 2.20
CA ALA A 52 -14.06 0.96 2.21
C ALA A 52 -13.65 0.00 1.08
N LEU A 53 -14.54 -0.92 0.69
CA LEU A 53 -14.31 -1.84 -0.41
C LEU A 53 -14.82 -1.28 -1.74
N ASP A 54 -15.95 -0.58 -1.71
CA ASP A 54 -16.57 -0.01 -2.91
C ASP A 54 -15.69 1.07 -3.55
N PHE A 55 -14.95 1.83 -2.72
CA PHE A 55 -14.05 2.90 -3.16
C PHE A 55 -12.57 2.56 -3.01
N ALA A 56 -12.21 1.31 -2.66
CA ALA A 56 -10.82 0.88 -2.54
C ALA A 56 -10.00 1.27 -3.79
N PRO A 57 -8.75 1.72 -3.67
CA PRO A 57 -7.96 2.12 -4.82
C PRO A 57 -7.73 0.93 -5.75
N LEU A 58 -7.66 1.20 -7.05
CA LEU A 58 -7.09 0.31 -8.05
C LEU A 58 -5.62 0.68 -8.21
N VAL A 59 -4.73 -0.28 -8.10
CA VAL A 59 -3.28 -0.06 -8.19
C VAL A 59 -2.80 -0.56 -9.55
N TYR A 60 -2.09 0.26 -10.30
CA TYR A 60 -1.26 -0.24 -11.40
C TYR A 60 0.17 -0.42 -10.90
N LEU A 61 0.65 -1.66 -10.91
CA LEU A 61 2.07 -1.96 -10.77
C LEU A 61 2.76 -1.70 -12.12
N HIS A 62 4.02 -1.27 -12.07
CA HIS A 62 4.78 -0.99 -13.28
C HIS A 62 4.90 -2.23 -14.20
N SER A 63 4.90 -2.05 -15.51
CA SER A 63 4.95 -3.14 -16.50
C SER A 63 6.22 -4.00 -16.43
N ASP A 64 7.33 -3.40 -16.03
CA ASP A 64 8.62 -4.07 -15.78
C ASP A 64 8.84 -4.50 -14.30
N GLU A 65 7.80 -4.51 -13.47
CA GLU A 65 7.93 -4.95 -12.07
C GLU A 65 8.38 -6.42 -12.01
N VAL A 66 9.24 -6.73 -11.04
CA VAL A 66 9.74 -8.10 -10.76
C VAL A 66 9.77 -8.44 -9.27
N PHE A 67 9.52 -7.45 -8.40
CA PHE A 67 9.31 -7.58 -6.96
C PHE A 67 7.83 -7.38 -6.68
N TRP A 68 7.10 -8.49 -6.70
CA TRP A 68 5.66 -8.48 -6.63
C TRP A 68 5.16 -8.26 -5.20
N PRO A 69 3.87 -7.93 -4.99
CA PRO A 69 3.26 -7.96 -3.67
C PRO A 69 3.59 -9.27 -2.93
N SER A 70 3.85 -9.17 -1.64
CA SER A 70 4.36 -10.27 -0.81
C SER A 70 3.39 -10.71 0.26
N ASP A 71 3.40 -12.00 0.57
CA ASP A 71 2.75 -12.51 1.77
C ASP A 71 3.62 -12.24 3.01
N VAL A 72 3.04 -11.56 4.00
CA VAL A 72 3.74 -11.13 5.23
C VAL A 72 4.24 -12.32 6.05
N ASN A 73 3.52 -13.44 6.08
CA ASN A 73 3.96 -14.62 6.84
C ASN A 73 5.16 -15.30 6.18
N THR A 74 5.15 -15.40 4.85
CA THR A 74 6.29 -15.89 4.07
C THR A 74 7.51 -15.03 4.31
N HIS A 75 7.34 -13.70 4.41
CA HIS A 75 8.43 -12.81 4.80
C HIS A 75 8.95 -13.11 6.21
N PHE A 76 8.07 -13.27 7.20
CA PHE A 76 8.45 -13.63 8.57
C PHE A 76 9.19 -14.97 8.69
N ASP A 77 8.89 -15.93 7.83
CA ASP A 77 9.61 -17.21 7.76
C ASP A 77 11.07 -17.03 7.35
N ASN A 78 11.43 -15.93 6.68
CA ASN A 78 12.75 -15.67 6.13
C ASN A 78 13.56 -14.58 6.86
N VAL A 79 12.97 -13.91 7.84
CA VAL A 79 13.65 -12.89 8.67
C VAL A 79 13.68 -13.30 10.13
N GLN A 80 14.52 -12.65 10.93
CA GLN A 80 14.69 -12.86 12.37
C GLN A 80 15.03 -11.55 13.09
N PRO A 81 14.64 -11.38 14.37
CA PRO A 81 14.97 -10.18 15.12
C PRO A 81 16.47 -10.11 15.45
N GLN A 82 17.11 -8.99 15.12
CA GLN A 82 18.52 -8.72 15.36
C GLN A 82 18.74 -7.34 16.00
N ILE A 83 19.81 -7.21 16.78
CA ILE A 83 20.37 -5.94 17.25
C ILE A 83 21.87 -5.99 16.92
N ASN A 84 22.40 -4.95 16.26
CA ASN A 84 23.82 -4.87 15.88
C ASN A 84 24.30 -6.14 15.15
N PHE A 85 23.56 -6.55 14.11
CA PHE A 85 23.85 -7.74 13.29
C PHE A 85 23.91 -9.07 14.04
N SER A 86 23.38 -9.12 15.27
CA SER A 86 23.36 -10.31 16.11
C SER A 86 21.93 -10.68 16.44
N SER A 87 21.57 -11.95 16.21
CA SER A 87 20.26 -12.50 16.57
C SER A 87 20.02 -12.37 18.07
N ILE A 88 18.79 -11.98 18.44
CA ILE A 88 18.39 -11.91 19.84
C ILE A 88 18.25 -13.33 20.38
N GLN A 89 19.23 -13.83 21.14
CA GLN A 89 19.28 -15.22 21.61
C GLN A 89 18.10 -15.64 22.51
N SER A 90 17.48 -14.68 23.19
CA SER A 90 16.28 -14.90 24.01
C SER A 90 14.97 -14.79 23.24
N ALA A 91 15.01 -14.51 21.93
CA ALA A 91 13.82 -14.43 21.11
C ALA A 91 13.16 -15.82 20.96
N PRO A 92 11.83 -15.88 20.81
CA PRO A 92 11.14 -17.08 20.37
C PRO A 92 11.74 -17.66 19.08
N GLN A 93 11.52 -18.95 18.85
CA GLN A 93 12.11 -19.69 17.73
C GLN A 93 11.70 -19.15 16.34
N THR A 94 10.56 -18.46 16.25
CA THR A 94 10.05 -17.87 15.01
C THR A 94 9.85 -16.37 15.16
N THR A 95 9.94 -15.64 14.06
CA THR A 95 9.65 -14.19 14.02
C THR A 95 8.19 -13.92 14.37
N GLN A 96 7.27 -14.76 13.93
CA GLN A 96 5.85 -14.66 14.25
C GLN A 96 5.60 -14.78 15.76
N ASP A 97 6.30 -15.70 16.44
CA ASP A 97 6.21 -15.81 17.90
C ASP A 97 6.84 -14.61 18.59
N PHE A 98 7.98 -14.10 18.10
CA PHE A 98 8.58 -12.86 18.60
C PHE A 98 7.61 -11.68 18.48
N LEU A 99 6.91 -11.57 17.35
CA LEU A 99 5.95 -10.52 17.04
C LEU A 99 4.57 -10.72 17.69
N ARG A 100 4.40 -11.63 18.66
CA ARG A 100 3.15 -11.71 19.43
C ARG A 100 2.96 -10.49 20.32
N SER A 101 1.71 -10.05 20.51
CA SER A 101 1.35 -8.89 21.34
C SER A 101 1.99 -8.96 22.73
N SER A 102 1.86 -10.10 23.43
CA SER A 102 2.43 -10.29 24.77
C SER A 102 3.96 -10.31 24.81
N ASN A 103 4.65 -10.54 23.71
CA ASN A 103 6.11 -10.50 23.64
C ASN A 103 6.60 -9.08 23.35
N ILE A 104 6.03 -8.43 22.34
CA ILE A 104 6.36 -7.06 21.97
C ILE A 104 6.09 -6.09 23.13
N GLN A 105 4.96 -6.23 23.84
CA GLN A 105 4.62 -5.36 24.97
C GLN A 105 5.59 -5.44 26.17
N LYS A 106 6.39 -6.52 26.28
CA LYS A 106 7.39 -6.66 27.35
C LYS A 106 8.69 -5.92 27.04
N ILE A 107 8.92 -5.55 25.78
CA ILE A 107 10.12 -4.85 25.35
C ILE A 107 9.81 -3.35 25.44
N ASP A 108 10.65 -2.61 26.16
CA ASP A 108 10.53 -1.14 26.23
C ASP A 108 10.58 -0.53 24.83
N SER A 109 9.77 0.50 24.57
CA SER A 109 9.67 1.11 23.24
C SER A 109 11.02 1.58 22.69
N SER A 110 11.89 2.15 23.54
CA SER A 110 13.23 2.60 23.12
C SER A 110 14.14 1.43 22.72
N GLN A 111 13.92 0.24 23.30
CA GLN A 111 14.66 -0.97 22.96
C GLN A 111 14.09 -1.64 21.72
N GLN A 112 12.77 -1.65 21.54
CA GLN A 112 12.14 -2.14 20.31
C GLN A 112 12.65 -1.40 19.07
N GLU A 113 12.88 -0.09 19.19
CA GLU A 113 13.42 0.77 18.13
C GLU A 113 14.82 0.38 17.65
N LEU A 114 15.54 -0.46 18.39
CA LEU A 114 16.86 -0.94 18.02
C LEU A 114 16.82 -2.30 17.32
N ILE A 115 15.64 -2.92 17.22
CA ILE A 115 15.45 -4.26 16.68
C ILE A 115 15.17 -4.16 15.18
N TYR A 116 15.88 -4.97 14.41
CA TYR A 116 15.71 -5.14 12.97
C TYR A 116 15.16 -6.54 12.68
N LEU A 117 14.16 -6.66 11.80
CA LEU A 117 13.74 -7.94 11.24
C LEU A 117 14.62 -8.24 10.02
N SER A 118 15.79 -8.78 10.28
CA SER A 118 16.85 -9.00 9.29
C SER A 118 16.73 -10.37 8.65
N ALA A 119 17.12 -10.51 7.38
CA ALA A 119 17.14 -11.78 6.67
C ALA A 119 17.95 -12.84 7.44
N LYS A 120 17.44 -14.08 7.47
CA LYS A 120 18.14 -15.22 8.09
C LYS A 120 19.36 -15.63 7.28
N GLU A 121 19.23 -15.58 5.97
CA GLU A 121 20.26 -15.96 5.00
C GLU A 121 20.76 -14.74 4.23
N PRO A 122 22.00 -14.78 3.71
CA PRO A 122 22.53 -13.73 2.85
C PRO A 122 21.66 -13.49 1.62
N ILE A 123 21.31 -12.23 1.35
CA ILE A 123 20.44 -11.82 0.24
C ILE A 123 21.21 -11.25 -0.97
N PHE A 124 22.51 -11.54 -1.04
CA PHE A 124 23.39 -10.95 -2.06
C PHE A 124 23.08 -11.44 -3.47
N ASP A 125 22.51 -12.65 -3.59
CA ASP A 125 22.01 -13.22 -4.82
C ASP A 125 20.49 -13.37 -4.71
N LEU A 126 19.74 -12.55 -5.46
CA LEU A 126 18.28 -12.57 -5.43
C LEU A 126 17.69 -13.90 -5.90
N ASP A 127 18.42 -14.68 -6.70
CA ASP A 127 17.97 -16.00 -7.14
C ASP A 127 18.11 -17.05 -6.02
N SER A 128 19.01 -16.82 -5.07
CA SER A 128 19.11 -17.62 -3.84
C SER A 128 18.07 -17.24 -2.78
N ALA A 129 17.43 -16.07 -2.92
CA ALA A 129 16.41 -15.54 -2.02
C ALA A 129 15.08 -15.24 -2.74
N PRO A 130 14.42 -16.25 -3.36
CA PRO A 130 13.24 -16.04 -4.21
C PRO A 130 12.04 -15.42 -3.47
N TRP A 131 11.98 -15.53 -2.14
CA TRP A 131 10.95 -14.90 -1.31
C TRP A 131 10.96 -13.37 -1.38
N LEU A 132 12.08 -12.76 -1.81
CA LEU A 132 12.19 -11.31 -2.07
C LEU A 132 11.37 -10.88 -3.28
N ARG A 133 11.11 -11.78 -4.25
CA ARG A 133 10.33 -11.48 -5.47
C ARG A 133 8.82 -11.46 -5.24
N GLY A 134 8.34 -11.76 -4.03
CA GLY A 134 6.91 -11.83 -3.73
C GLY A 134 6.21 -13.02 -4.35
N VAL A 135 4.89 -12.94 -4.54
CA VAL A 135 4.06 -14.10 -4.93
C VAL A 135 3.69 -14.14 -6.41
N GLY A 136 4.39 -13.36 -7.24
CA GLY A 136 4.10 -13.22 -8.67
C GLY A 136 3.08 -12.12 -8.97
N PRO A 137 2.88 -11.80 -10.27
CA PRO A 137 1.99 -10.73 -10.68
C PRO A 137 0.52 -11.06 -10.35
N PRO A 138 -0.32 -10.02 -10.15
CA PRO A 138 -1.76 -10.21 -10.12
C PRO A 138 -2.29 -10.90 -11.38
N ASP A 139 -3.37 -11.66 -11.24
CA ASP A 139 -4.04 -12.28 -12.38
C ASP A 139 -4.79 -11.25 -13.27
N LYS A 140 -5.40 -11.72 -14.36
CA LYS A 140 -6.13 -10.84 -15.31
C LYS A 140 -7.33 -10.13 -14.70
N SER A 141 -7.84 -10.58 -13.56
CA SER A 141 -8.92 -9.92 -12.83
C SER A 141 -8.39 -8.83 -11.88
N GLY A 142 -7.08 -8.78 -11.67
CA GLY A 142 -6.40 -7.91 -10.73
C GLY A 142 -6.17 -8.56 -9.37
N LYS A 143 -6.44 -9.85 -9.19
CA LYS A 143 -6.25 -10.51 -7.89
C LYS A 143 -4.78 -10.90 -7.72
N SER A 144 -4.15 -10.41 -6.66
CA SER A 144 -2.87 -10.94 -6.18
C SER A 144 -3.08 -12.11 -5.22
N ALA A 145 -2.15 -13.07 -5.24
CA ALA A 145 -2.12 -14.14 -4.23
C ALA A 145 -1.74 -13.61 -2.84
N ALA A 146 -1.08 -12.45 -2.76
CA ALA A 146 -0.77 -11.75 -1.52
C ALA A 146 -1.97 -10.89 -1.12
N ALA A 147 -2.26 -10.87 0.18
CA ALA A 147 -3.32 -10.05 0.72
C ALA A 147 -2.84 -8.60 0.92
N ALA A 148 -3.61 -7.63 0.45
CA ALA A 148 -3.45 -6.25 0.93
C ALA A 148 -3.92 -6.14 2.39
N ILE A 149 -3.43 -5.14 3.12
CA ILE A 149 -3.87 -4.88 4.48
C ILE A 149 -4.76 -3.63 4.48
N ILE A 150 -6.00 -3.77 4.95
CA ILE A 150 -6.96 -2.66 5.01
C ILE A 150 -7.22 -2.30 6.47
N ILE A 151 -6.92 -1.06 6.84
CA ILE A 151 -7.09 -0.59 8.22
C ILE A 151 -8.02 0.61 8.22
N ALA A 152 -9.17 0.48 8.88
CA ALA A 152 -10.10 1.59 9.07
C ALA A 152 -9.89 2.23 10.46
N VAL A 153 -9.83 3.56 10.45
CA VAL A 153 -9.57 4.39 11.63
C VAL A 153 -10.73 5.36 11.82
N ASP A 154 -11.38 5.28 12.97
CA ASP A 154 -12.40 6.26 13.36
C ASP A 154 -11.71 7.58 13.73
N LYS A 155 -12.05 8.66 13.03
CA LYS A 155 -11.48 9.99 13.24
C LYS A 155 -12.41 10.91 14.03
N THR A 156 -13.47 10.37 14.63
CA THR A 156 -14.51 11.12 15.34
C THR A 156 -13.96 11.98 16.47
N GLN A 157 -12.97 11.49 17.21
CA GLN A 157 -12.37 12.24 18.32
C GLN A 157 -11.47 13.39 17.84
N GLN A 158 -10.88 13.25 16.66
CA GLN A 158 -9.84 14.14 16.14
C GLN A 158 -10.43 15.28 15.32
N VAL A 159 -11.43 14.99 14.48
CA VAL A 159 -12.00 15.95 13.52
C VAL A 159 -13.54 16.01 13.52
N GLY A 160 -14.19 15.31 14.45
CA GLY A 160 -15.65 15.28 14.60
C GLY A 160 -16.33 14.10 13.91
N PRO A 161 -17.63 13.90 14.15
CA PRO A 161 -18.33 12.68 13.75
C PRO A 161 -18.40 12.49 12.23
N GLY A 162 -18.39 11.23 11.82
CA GLY A 162 -18.56 10.82 10.43
C GLY A 162 -17.28 10.77 9.60
N TRP A 163 -16.13 11.13 10.18
CA TRP A 163 -14.84 11.02 9.50
C TRP A 163 -14.18 9.66 9.77
N VAL A 164 -13.74 9.01 8.70
CA VAL A 164 -13.02 7.73 8.75
C VAL A 164 -11.87 7.78 7.76
N ASP A 165 -10.68 7.40 8.22
CA ASP A 165 -9.55 7.16 7.33
C ASP A 165 -9.44 5.66 7.07
N VAL A 166 -9.36 5.27 5.81
CA VAL A 166 -9.10 3.88 5.41
C VAL A 166 -7.76 3.82 4.73
N PHE A 167 -6.86 3.02 5.29
CA PHE A 167 -5.54 2.78 4.75
C PHE A 167 -5.53 1.46 4.01
N TYR A 168 -5.00 1.48 2.80
CA TYR A 168 -4.74 0.31 1.98
C TYR A 168 -3.22 0.18 1.93
N LEU A 169 -2.68 -0.75 2.72
CA LEU A 169 -1.26 -0.98 2.81
C LEU A 169 -0.86 -2.14 1.90
N PHE A 170 0.26 -1.94 1.23
CA PHE A 170 0.85 -2.83 0.24
C PHE A 170 2.21 -3.27 0.76
N PHE A 171 2.41 -4.58 0.82
CA PHE A 171 3.65 -5.14 1.33
C PHE A 171 4.45 -5.79 0.22
N TYR A 172 5.74 -5.52 0.18
CA TYR A 172 6.71 -6.16 -0.68
C TYR A 172 7.85 -6.68 0.18
N SER A 173 8.42 -7.83 -0.17
CA SER A 173 9.54 -8.40 0.61
C SER A 173 10.85 -7.65 0.36
N TYR A 174 10.90 -6.83 -0.69
CA TYR A 174 12.09 -6.13 -1.13
C TYR A 174 11.69 -4.86 -1.86
N ASN A 175 12.39 -3.77 -1.58
CA ASN A 175 12.39 -2.55 -2.39
C ASN A 175 13.67 -2.55 -3.23
N ARG A 176 13.53 -2.40 -4.54
CA ARG A 176 14.64 -2.09 -5.43
C ARG A 176 14.68 -0.59 -5.65
N GLY A 177 15.68 0.03 -5.04
CA GLY A 177 15.98 1.44 -5.12
C GLY A 177 16.34 1.93 -6.53
N ASN A 178 16.37 3.25 -6.68
CA ASN A 178 16.67 3.91 -7.94
C ASN A 178 18.18 4.04 -8.20
N TYR A 179 18.50 4.30 -9.46
CA TYR A 179 19.86 4.62 -9.89
C TYR A 179 20.16 6.12 -9.78
N PHE A 180 21.36 6.43 -9.30
CA PHE A 180 21.97 7.75 -9.34
C PHE A 180 23.44 7.62 -9.73
N TYR A 181 23.87 8.25 -10.83
CA TYR A 181 25.20 8.09 -11.42
C TYR A 181 25.65 6.61 -11.52
N ASN A 182 24.83 5.76 -12.12
CA ASN A 182 25.06 4.31 -12.28
C ASN A 182 25.24 3.52 -10.97
N ASN A 183 24.98 4.12 -9.80
CA ASN A 183 24.97 3.43 -8.53
C ASN A 183 23.53 3.30 -8.04
N ARG A 184 23.18 2.16 -7.46
CA ARG A 184 21.82 1.90 -6.98
C ARG A 184 21.71 2.31 -5.51
N PHE A 185 20.65 3.04 -5.17
CA PHE A 185 20.42 3.58 -3.84
C PHE A 185 19.01 3.27 -3.36
N GLY A 186 18.91 2.85 -2.10
CA GLY A 186 17.62 2.64 -1.46
C GLY A 186 17.11 1.20 -1.55
N ASP A 187 17.93 0.24 -2.00
CA ASP A 187 17.60 -1.18 -1.87
C ASP A 187 17.42 -1.55 -0.40
N HIS A 188 16.34 -2.23 -0.04
CA HIS A 188 16.14 -2.73 1.31
C HIS A 188 15.15 -3.91 1.37
N VAL A 189 15.34 -4.79 2.36
CA VAL A 189 14.39 -5.86 2.68
C VAL A 189 13.18 -5.26 3.36
N ALA A 190 12.01 -5.79 3.02
CA ALA A 190 10.69 -5.35 3.44
C ALA A 190 10.35 -3.93 2.95
N ASP A 191 9.18 -3.77 2.35
CA ASP A 191 8.70 -2.48 1.89
C ASP A 191 7.21 -2.36 2.20
N TRP A 192 6.85 -1.28 2.88
CA TRP A 192 5.46 -0.99 3.24
C TRP A 192 5.07 0.31 2.57
N GLU A 193 4.23 0.19 1.55
CA GLU A 193 3.63 1.31 0.87
C GLU A 193 2.16 1.44 1.27
N ASN A 194 1.56 2.60 1.06
CA ASN A 194 0.13 2.73 1.25
C ASN A 194 -0.53 3.79 0.37
N THR A 195 -1.83 3.64 0.26
CA THR A 195 -2.73 4.71 -0.13
C THR A 195 -3.79 4.86 0.96
N MET A 196 -4.06 6.08 1.39
CA MET A 196 -5.15 6.38 2.31
C MET A 196 -6.30 7.04 1.57
N ILE A 197 -7.54 6.64 1.88
CA ILE A 197 -8.74 7.36 1.47
C ILE A 197 -9.48 7.86 2.70
N ARG A 198 -9.71 9.17 2.76
CA ARG A 198 -10.47 9.83 3.83
C ARG A 198 -11.92 9.96 3.42
N PHE A 199 -12.81 9.47 4.28
CA PHE A 199 -14.26 9.49 4.08
C PHE A 199 -14.94 10.46 5.04
N GLN A 200 -16.01 11.09 4.57
CA GLN A 200 -16.97 11.82 5.39
C GLN A 200 -18.36 11.22 5.17
N ASN A 201 -18.97 10.67 6.22
CA ASN A 201 -20.27 10.00 6.18
C ASN A 201 -20.34 8.92 5.07
N GLY A 202 -19.26 8.16 4.90
CA GLY A 202 -19.13 7.10 3.89
C GLY A 202 -18.89 7.60 2.46
N LYS A 203 -18.76 8.91 2.23
CA LYS A 203 -18.37 9.48 0.93
C LYS A 203 -16.86 9.73 0.89
N PRO A 204 -16.14 9.28 -0.15
CA PRO A 204 -14.71 9.53 -0.24
C PRO A 204 -14.46 11.01 -0.56
N MET A 205 -13.53 11.62 0.17
CA MET A 205 -13.24 13.04 0.08
C MET A 205 -11.85 13.29 -0.49
N TYR A 206 -10.85 12.52 -0.02
CA TYR A 206 -9.46 12.68 -0.38
C TYR A 206 -8.76 11.35 -0.55
N VAL A 207 -7.78 11.29 -1.44
CA VAL A 207 -6.85 10.17 -1.65
C VAL A 207 -5.43 10.67 -1.39
N THR A 208 -4.67 9.91 -0.62
CA THR A 208 -3.26 10.21 -0.29
C THR A 208 -2.43 8.99 -0.65
N PRO A 209 -1.93 8.87 -1.89
CA PRO A 209 -0.92 7.89 -2.23
C PRO A 209 0.41 8.31 -1.60
N GLU A 210 1.07 7.40 -0.88
CA GLU A 210 2.37 7.67 -0.23
C GLU A 210 3.52 7.16 -1.09
N ALA A 211 4.59 7.94 -1.19
CA ALA A 211 5.88 7.49 -1.70
C ALA A 211 7.00 7.89 -0.75
N HIS A 212 7.95 6.98 -0.50
CA HIS A 212 9.24 7.22 0.17
C HIS A 212 9.18 7.84 1.58
N GLY A 213 8.21 7.45 2.42
CA GLY A 213 8.08 8.05 3.75
C GLY A 213 7.61 9.50 3.71
N GLY A 214 7.10 9.95 2.54
CA GLY A 214 6.53 11.28 2.35
C GLY A 214 5.56 11.57 3.49
N GLN A 215 5.72 12.73 4.13
CA GLN A 215 4.91 13.14 5.28
C GLN A 215 3.44 12.79 5.04
N VAL A 216 2.96 11.78 5.78
CA VAL A 216 1.55 11.41 5.90
C VAL A 216 0.86 12.53 6.65
N MET A 217 0.68 13.63 5.94
CA MET A 217 0.11 14.86 6.45
C MET A 217 -0.83 15.32 5.35
N LEU A 218 -2.10 15.45 5.70
CA LEU A 218 -3.04 16.14 4.87
C LEU A 218 -2.45 17.52 4.55
N GLY A 219 -2.16 17.74 3.26
CA GLY A 219 -1.26 18.77 2.78
C GLY A 219 -0.99 18.54 1.29
N ASN A 220 0.24 18.79 0.83
CA ASN A 220 0.57 18.73 -0.61
C ASN A 220 0.47 17.33 -1.24
N SER A 221 0.33 16.27 -0.45
CA SER A 221 0.19 14.88 -0.92
C SER A 221 -1.25 14.35 -0.86
N ALA A 222 -2.20 15.16 -0.36
CA ALA A 222 -3.61 14.81 -0.34
C ALA A 222 -4.34 15.42 -1.54
N PHE A 223 -4.91 14.56 -2.37
CA PHE A 223 -5.65 14.93 -3.56
C PHE A 223 -7.14 14.82 -3.27
N LYS A 224 -7.95 15.74 -3.83
CA LYS A 224 -9.41 15.53 -3.86
C LYS A 224 -9.69 14.18 -4.52
N TYR A 225 -10.69 13.46 -4.04
CA TYR A 225 -11.02 12.17 -4.62
C TYR A 225 -11.22 12.27 -6.14
N ASP A 226 -12.08 13.20 -6.57
CA ASP A 226 -12.49 13.40 -7.97
C ASP A 226 -11.37 13.85 -8.94
N ILE A 227 -10.19 14.25 -8.45
CA ILE A 227 -9.10 14.72 -9.34
C ILE A 227 -8.19 13.59 -9.81
N LEU A 228 -8.22 12.42 -9.15
CA LEU A 228 -7.49 11.25 -9.63
C LEU A 228 -8.19 10.65 -10.84
N GLU A 229 -7.45 9.87 -11.62
CA GLU A 229 -8.08 8.98 -12.58
C GLU A 229 -9.01 8.01 -11.85
N HIS A 230 -10.17 7.70 -12.45
CA HIS A 230 -11.09 6.71 -11.95
C HIS A 230 -11.35 5.60 -12.96
N SER A 231 -11.51 4.39 -12.45
CA SER A 231 -12.05 3.26 -13.19
C SER A 231 -13.17 2.60 -12.40
N ASN A 232 -14.34 2.48 -13.02
CA ASN A 232 -15.57 1.97 -12.38
C ASN A 232 -15.90 2.69 -11.05
N GLY A 233 -15.68 4.00 -10.99
CA GLY A 233 -15.97 4.83 -9.81
C GLY A 233 -14.97 4.68 -8.66
N ARG A 234 -13.83 4.01 -8.86
CA ARG A 234 -12.76 3.83 -7.88
C ARG A 234 -11.51 4.60 -8.31
N PRO A 235 -10.70 5.15 -7.39
CA PRO A 235 -9.55 5.94 -7.76
C PRO A 235 -8.43 5.01 -8.24
N VAL A 236 -7.65 5.47 -9.21
CA VAL A 236 -6.49 4.77 -9.73
C VAL A 236 -5.22 5.40 -9.16
N VAL A 237 -4.34 4.56 -8.65
CA VAL A 237 -3.00 4.93 -8.18
C VAL A 237 -1.95 4.05 -8.85
N TYR A 238 -0.72 4.54 -8.89
CA TYR A 238 0.37 3.92 -9.63
C TYR A 238 1.55 3.63 -8.71
N SER A 239 2.01 2.39 -8.68
CA SER A 239 3.19 1.98 -7.92
C SER A 239 4.43 2.05 -8.82
N ALA A 240 5.49 2.67 -8.33
CA ALA A 240 6.74 2.82 -9.04
C ALA A 240 7.49 1.50 -9.20
N ASN A 241 8.26 1.37 -10.28
CA ASN A 241 9.06 0.18 -10.56
C ASN A 241 10.12 -0.06 -9.47
N GLY A 242 9.97 -1.13 -8.70
CA GLY A 242 10.93 -1.58 -7.69
C GLY A 242 10.93 -0.76 -6.40
N THR A 243 10.81 0.56 -6.48
CA THR A 243 10.73 1.42 -5.29
C THR A 243 9.35 1.43 -4.65
N HIS A 244 8.34 0.96 -5.39
CA HIS A 244 6.94 0.82 -5.02
C HIS A 244 6.18 2.07 -4.60
N GLY A 245 6.85 3.23 -4.51
CA GLY A 245 6.23 4.51 -4.18
C GLY A 245 4.93 4.73 -4.95
N MET A 246 3.89 5.17 -4.25
CA MET A 246 2.54 5.33 -4.79
C MET A 246 2.31 6.75 -5.30
N TYR A 247 1.77 6.87 -6.50
CA TYR A 247 1.56 8.14 -7.18
C TYR A 247 0.15 8.28 -7.75
N PRO A 248 -0.38 9.52 -7.88
CA PRO A 248 -1.72 9.79 -8.42
C PRO A 248 -1.78 9.71 -9.96
N GLN A 249 -0.63 9.65 -10.64
CA GLN A 249 -0.53 9.64 -12.09
C GLN A 249 0.60 8.73 -12.57
N ALA A 250 0.50 8.25 -13.80
CA ALA A 250 1.58 7.56 -14.49
C ALA A 250 2.67 8.55 -14.95
N GLY A 251 3.85 8.02 -15.26
CA GLY A 251 4.99 8.76 -15.78
C GLY A 251 6.13 8.90 -14.79
N GLN A 252 6.97 9.89 -15.04
CA GLN A 252 8.17 10.17 -14.24
C GLN A 252 7.82 11.03 -13.03
N GLN A 253 8.23 10.59 -11.85
CA GLN A 253 7.86 11.20 -10.57
C GLN A 253 9.12 11.71 -9.86
N ASN A 254 9.24 13.03 -9.71
CA ASN A 254 10.36 13.63 -8.99
C ASN A 254 10.03 13.74 -7.50
N TYR A 255 10.74 12.98 -6.66
CA TYR A 255 10.49 12.98 -5.21
C TYR A 255 11.61 13.63 -4.39
N THR A 256 12.70 14.08 -5.01
CA THR A 256 13.88 14.60 -4.28
C THR A 256 13.91 16.12 -4.16
N GLY A 257 13.20 16.86 -5.03
CA GLY A 257 13.24 18.33 -5.03
C GLY A 257 14.65 18.92 -5.24
N LEU A 258 15.63 18.09 -5.60
CA LEU A 258 17.03 18.46 -5.80
C LEU A 258 17.30 18.81 -7.28
N PRO A 259 18.34 19.62 -7.57
CA PRO A 259 18.76 19.95 -8.94
C PRO A 259 19.21 18.74 -9.77
N VAL A 260 19.55 17.62 -9.10
CA VAL A 260 19.86 16.34 -9.73
C VAL A 260 18.84 15.34 -9.19
N ALA A 261 17.75 15.16 -9.94
CA ALA A 261 16.61 14.42 -9.46
C ALA A 261 16.80 12.90 -9.64
N ILE A 262 16.52 12.17 -8.56
CA ILE A 262 16.21 10.75 -8.60
C ILE A 262 14.71 10.65 -8.89
N TYR A 263 14.34 9.82 -9.85
CA TYR A 263 12.96 9.71 -10.31
C TYR A 263 12.45 8.29 -10.13
N ASP A 264 11.22 8.21 -9.66
CA ASP A 264 10.40 7.02 -9.84
C ASP A 264 9.77 7.04 -11.23
N VAL A 265 9.49 5.85 -11.76
CA VAL A 265 8.76 5.68 -13.02
C VAL A 265 7.57 4.77 -12.76
N THR A 266 6.42 5.23 -13.22
CA THR A 266 5.11 4.59 -13.05
C THR A 266 4.43 4.44 -14.41
N ASP A 267 3.66 3.37 -14.61
CA ASP A 267 2.87 3.18 -15.83
C ASP A 267 1.60 2.32 -15.58
N LYS A 268 0.82 2.07 -16.64
CA LYS A 268 -0.36 1.19 -16.62
C LYS A 268 0.02 -0.26 -16.94
N GLY A 269 0.93 -0.83 -16.16
CA GLY A 269 1.34 -2.22 -16.28
C GLY A 269 0.29 -3.20 -15.76
N HIS A 270 0.57 -3.82 -14.62
CA HIS A 270 -0.28 -4.85 -14.05
C HIS A 270 -1.34 -4.24 -13.14
N LEU A 271 -2.61 -4.43 -13.48
CA LEU A 271 -3.70 -4.04 -12.59
C LEU A 271 -3.69 -4.96 -11.34
N TRP A 272 -3.76 -4.35 -10.17
CA TRP A 272 -3.96 -4.99 -8.89
C TRP A 272 -5.19 -4.37 -8.20
N ASP A 273 -6.11 -5.22 -7.77
CA ASP A 273 -7.30 -4.85 -7.03
C ASP A 273 -7.19 -5.37 -5.57
N PRO A 274 -6.83 -4.49 -4.61
CA PRO A 274 -6.71 -4.84 -3.19
C PRO A 274 -7.97 -5.48 -2.59
N LYS A 275 -9.17 -5.22 -3.13
CA LYS A 275 -10.41 -5.79 -2.57
C LYS A 275 -10.57 -7.28 -2.87
N MET A 276 -9.81 -7.84 -3.81
CA MET A 276 -9.95 -9.23 -4.24
C MET A 276 -9.20 -10.22 -3.34
N ASN A 277 -8.31 -9.73 -2.48
CA ASN A 277 -7.60 -10.50 -1.47
C ASN A 277 -7.04 -9.53 -0.41
N TYR A 278 -7.64 -9.51 0.78
CA TYR A 278 -7.24 -8.60 1.85
C TYR A 278 -7.37 -9.22 3.23
N GLN A 279 -6.63 -8.66 4.19
CA GLN A 279 -6.89 -8.78 5.62
C GLN A 279 -7.32 -7.42 6.13
N SER A 280 -8.33 -7.37 7.01
CA SER A 280 -8.85 -6.11 7.51
C SER A 280 -8.79 -5.99 9.02
N PHE A 281 -8.50 -4.77 9.47
CA PHE A 281 -8.36 -4.41 10.87
C PHE A 281 -9.01 -3.05 11.16
N PHE A 282 -9.33 -2.83 12.43
CA PHE A 282 -9.62 -1.50 12.96
C PHE A 282 -8.45 -1.01 13.80
N TYR A 283 -8.27 0.30 13.85
CA TYR A 283 -7.37 0.97 14.79
C TYR A 283 -8.09 2.09 15.54
N SER A 284 -7.81 2.21 16.83
CA SER A 284 -8.21 3.32 17.70
C SER A 284 -7.12 3.57 18.73
N ASN A 285 -7.00 4.78 19.26
CA ASN A 285 -6.03 5.05 20.32
C ASN A 285 -6.35 4.33 21.63
N GLU A 286 -7.63 4.15 21.97
CA GLU A 286 -8.00 3.54 23.25
C GLU A 286 -7.73 2.04 23.27
N LYS A 287 -7.99 1.36 22.15
CA LYS A 287 -7.98 -0.11 22.06
C LYS A 287 -6.86 -0.66 21.19
N GLY A 288 -6.15 0.19 20.45
CA GLY A 288 -5.16 -0.21 19.45
C GLY A 288 -5.80 -0.97 18.29
N PHE A 289 -5.02 -1.86 17.69
CA PHE A 289 -5.49 -2.74 16.61
C PHE A 289 -6.46 -3.81 17.09
N SER A 290 -7.49 -4.07 16.29
CA SER A 290 -8.40 -5.21 16.44
C SER A 290 -8.81 -5.78 15.09
N TYR A 291 -9.21 -7.05 15.06
CA TYR A 291 -9.80 -7.66 13.87
C TYR A 291 -11.16 -7.04 13.56
N THR A 292 -11.49 -7.01 12.28
CA THR A 292 -12.87 -6.86 11.83
C THR A 292 -13.57 -8.23 11.85
N ALA A 293 -14.89 -8.22 11.75
CA ALA A 293 -15.68 -9.43 11.55
C ALA A 293 -15.57 -10.04 10.13
N ASP A 294 -14.78 -9.45 9.23
CA ASP A 294 -14.43 -10.07 7.94
C ASP A 294 -13.54 -11.31 8.16
N THR A 295 -12.72 -11.30 9.21
CA THR A 295 -11.96 -12.48 9.65
C THR A 295 -12.86 -13.37 10.52
N PRO A 296 -13.05 -14.66 10.21
CA PRO A 296 -13.85 -15.55 11.05
C PRO A 296 -13.35 -15.59 12.50
N ILE A 297 -14.26 -15.59 13.47
CA ILE A 297 -13.94 -15.52 14.92
C ILE A 297 -12.90 -16.58 15.33
N GLN A 298 -12.96 -17.79 14.77
CA GLN A 298 -12.04 -18.88 15.07
C GLN A 298 -10.60 -18.62 14.59
N GLN A 299 -10.42 -17.68 13.65
CA GLN A 299 -9.12 -17.27 13.11
C GLN A 299 -8.60 -15.98 13.76
N GLN A 300 -9.45 -15.27 14.51
CA GLN A 300 -9.05 -14.07 15.23
C GLN A 300 -8.25 -14.45 16.49
N ASP A 301 -6.99 -14.00 16.54
CA ASP A 301 -6.12 -14.17 17.71
C ASP A 301 -5.45 -12.82 18.02
N PRO A 302 -5.93 -12.06 19.03
CA PRO A 302 -5.34 -10.77 19.39
C PRO A 302 -3.84 -10.83 19.71
N GLU A 303 -3.31 -12.00 20.08
CA GLU A 303 -1.87 -12.19 20.26
C GLU A 303 -1.11 -12.10 18.93
N LYS A 304 -1.74 -12.43 17.80
CA LYS A 304 -1.13 -12.33 16.46
C LYS A 304 -1.20 -10.92 15.86
N LEU A 305 -1.71 -9.93 16.57
CA LEU A 305 -1.70 -8.53 16.13
C LEU A 305 -0.42 -7.77 16.53
N GLY A 306 0.53 -8.41 17.19
CA GLY A 306 1.73 -7.73 17.68
C GLY A 306 2.65 -7.21 16.56
N TRP A 307 2.63 -7.81 15.36
CA TRP A 307 3.40 -7.31 14.22
C TRP A 307 2.94 -5.92 13.74
N LEU A 308 1.63 -5.61 13.86
CA LEU A 308 1.10 -4.26 13.59
C LEU A 308 1.59 -3.24 14.62
N LYS A 309 1.96 -3.71 15.82
CA LYS A 309 2.39 -2.92 16.98
C LYS A 309 3.90 -2.84 17.15
N PHE A 310 4.66 -3.64 16.42
CA PHE A 310 6.12 -3.62 16.45
C PHE A 310 6.60 -2.19 16.21
N LEU A 311 7.69 -1.73 16.83
CA LEU A 311 8.22 -0.36 16.65
C LEU A 311 9.61 -0.32 16.03
N GLY A 312 10.25 -1.48 15.86
CA GLY A 312 11.56 -1.61 15.25
C GLY A 312 11.52 -1.50 13.73
N TYR A 313 12.61 -1.90 13.09
CA TYR A 313 12.79 -1.83 11.65
C TYR A 313 12.40 -3.13 10.99
N TRP A 314 11.71 -3.01 9.86
CA TRP A 314 11.55 -4.11 8.92
C TRP A 314 12.72 -4.08 7.95
N GLY A 315 13.44 -5.21 7.83
CA GLY A 315 14.62 -5.32 7.00
C GLY A 315 15.95 -5.25 7.74
N ASP A 316 17.02 -5.41 6.97
CA ASP A 316 18.38 -5.49 7.49
C ASP A 316 18.90 -4.15 7.99
N GLN A 317 19.70 -4.21 9.06
CA GLN A 317 20.49 -3.06 9.51
C GLN A 317 21.49 -2.64 8.43
N LYS A 318 21.60 -1.33 8.18
CA LYS A 318 22.58 -0.80 7.23
C LYS A 318 24.00 -1.19 7.64
N LEU A 319 24.74 -1.83 6.74
CA LEU A 319 26.15 -2.14 6.94
C LEU A 319 27.00 -0.87 7.02
N GLU A 320 27.85 -0.78 8.04
CA GLU A 320 28.86 0.28 8.14
C GLU A 320 30.03 0.01 7.17
N LEU A 321 30.53 1.07 6.52
CA LEU A 321 31.62 0.97 5.53
C LEU A 321 32.93 0.40 6.11
N SER A 322 33.10 0.43 7.44
CA SER A 322 34.27 -0.10 8.16
C SER A 322 34.18 -1.61 8.45
N ASN A 323 33.04 -2.25 8.16
CA ASN A 323 32.83 -3.66 8.46
C ASN A 323 33.60 -4.52 7.43
N PRO A 324 34.50 -5.44 7.84
CA PRO A 324 35.39 -6.20 6.94
C PRO A 324 34.71 -7.25 6.04
N VAL A 325 33.40 -7.11 5.79
CA VAL A 325 32.66 -7.86 4.77
C VAL A 325 32.53 -7.10 3.40
N PRO A 326 33.46 -6.22 2.94
CA PRO A 326 33.20 -5.41 1.74
C PRO A 326 33.52 -6.12 0.41
N CYS A 327 34.07 -7.34 0.39
CA CYS A 327 34.45 -7.99 -0.88
C CYS A 327 33.33 -8.79 -1.56
N ALA A 328 32.30 -9.23 -0.83
CA ALA A 328 31.17 -9.97 -1.42
C ALA A 328 30.04 -9.04 -1.89
N PHE A 329 29.83 -7.91 -1.18
CA PHE A 329 28.77 -6.93 -1.46
C PHE A 329 28.94 -6.24 -2.84
N MET A 330 30.18 -6.00 -3.28
CA MET A 330 30.45 -5.40 -4.59
C MET A 330 30.34 -6.37 -5.77
N ARG A 331 30.31 -7.70 -5.55
CA ARG A 331 30.31 -8.69 -6.64
C ARG A 331 28.95 -9.30 -6.95
N ALA A 332 28.07 -9.44 -5.97
CA ALA A 332 26.84 -10.21 -6.15
C ALA A 332 25.72 -9.44 -6.87
N VAL A 333 25.72 -8.10 -6.81
CA VAL A 333 24.71 -7.28 -7.52
C VAL A 333 25.05 -7.07 -9.01
N LEU A 334 26.10 -7.73 -9.52
CA LEU A 334 26.50 -7.67 -10.94
C LEU A 334 25.87 -8.77 -11.81
N SER A 335 25.12 -9.72 -11.25
CA SER A 335 24.61 -10.89 -12.00
C SER A 335 23.16 -10.77 -12.48
N ASP A 336 22.54 -9.59 -12.45
CA ASP A 336 21.24 -9.36 -13.10
C ASP A 336 21.45 -9.34 -14.63
N HIS A 337 21.68 -10.53 -15.19
CA HIS A 337 21.95 -10.76 -16.61
C HIS A 337 20.67 -10.60 -17.42
N ASN A 338 20.35 -9.34 -17.76
CA ASN A 338 19.64 -9.04 -18.99
C ASN A 338 20.68 -8.76 -20.10
N PRO A 339 20.95 -9.71 -21.01
CA PRO A 339 22.03 -9.56 -22.00
C PRO A 339 21.79 -8.46 -23.06
N ASN A 340 20.67 -7.73 -23.00
CA ASN A 340 20.32 -6.72 -24.00
C ASN A 340 20.23 -5.28 -23.48
N ARG A 341 20.59 -4.97 -22.23
CA ARG A 341 20.68 -3.57 -21.78
C ARG A 341 21.85 -3.35 -20.82
N TYR A 342 22.76 -2.48 -21.26
CA TYR A 342 23.87 -1.84 -20.53
C TYR A 342 25.15 -2.66 -20.41
N GLN A 343 26.14 -2.25 -21.20
CA GLN A 343 27.51 -2.76 -21.15
C GLN A 343 28.23 -2.32 -19.87
N GLU A 344 28.85 -3.30 -19.22
CA GLU A 344 30.00 -3.26 -18.32
C GLU A 344 30.35 -1.93 -17.64
N GLY A 345 29.84 -1.76 -16.42
CA GLY A 345 30.38 -0.87 -15.40
C GLY A 345 30.01 -1.43 -14.03
N GLY A 346 30.99 -1.69 -13.16
CA GLY A 346 30.74 -2.24 -11.83
C GLY A 346 29.81 -1.34 -11.01
N PHE A 347 28.67 -1.87 -10.61
CA PHE A 347 27.65 -1.20 -9.80
C PHE A 347 28.04 -1.20 -8.31
N VAL A 348 27.94 -0.06 -7.62
CA VAL A 348 27.93 -0.01 -6.15
C VAL A 348 26.48 0.13 -5.70
N VAL A 349 26.01 -0.83 -4.89
CA VAL A 349 24.72 -0.73 -4.19
C VAL A 349 24.97 -0.11 -2.82
N VAL A 350 24.33 1.02 -2.57
CA VAL A 350 24.35 1.65 -1.25
C VAL A 350 23.00 1.39 -0.59
N GLN A 351 23.00 0.49 0.38
CA GLN A 351 21.87 0.26 1.25
C GLN A 351 21.65 1.53 2.09
N ILE A 352 20.55 2.23 1.83
CA ILE A 352 20.06 3.28 2.72
C ILE A 352 19.00 2.61 3.56
N ALA A 353 19.15 2.66 4.89
CA ALA A 353 18.04 2.28 5.76
C ALA A 353 16.91 3.27 5.52
N SER A 354 15.89 2.87 4.73
CA SER A 354 14.60 3.52 4.84
C SER A 354 14.10 3.26 6.25
N PRO A 355 13.58 4.26 6.98
CA PRO A 355 12.89 4.02 8.22
C PRO A 355 11.53 3.38 7.88
N ASN A 356 11.53 2.11 7.43
CA ASN A 356 10.34 1.27 7.36
C ASN A 356 9.94 0.90 8.79
N ARG A 357 9.58 1.97 9.52
CA ARG A 357 9.12 1.95 10.88
C ARG A 357 7.59 1.77 10.80
N PRO A 358 7.08 0.66 11.35
CA PRO A 358 5.79 0.04 11.01
C PRO A 358 4.54 0.84 11.33
N CYS A 359 3.43 0.30 10.78
CA CYS A 359 2.02 0.55 11.06
C CYS A 359 1.76 1.41 12.32
N GLN A 360 2.08 0.95 13.53
CA GLN A 360 1.77 1.69 14.77
C GLN A 360 2.27 3.14 14.77
N ARG A 361 3.50 3.43 14.34
CA ARG A 361 4.01 4.83 14.29
C ARG A 361 3.36 5.67 13.21
N PHE A 362 3.01 5.02 12.11
CA PHE A 362 2.27 5.65 11.04
C PHE A 362 0.91 6.08 11.60
N PHE A 363 0.19 5.19 12.29
CA PHE A 363 -1.09 5.50 12.92
C PHE A 363 -0.98 6.48 14.10
N ASP A 364 0.08 6.42 14.91
CA ASP A 364 0.32 7.40 15.99
C ASP A 364 0.51 8.83 15.45
N ARG A 365 1.09 8.97 14.26
CA ARG A 365 1.25 10.26 13.58
C ARG A 365 -0.05 10.72 12.94
N VAL A 366 -0.73 9.83 12.19
CA VAL A 366 -2.02 10.17 11.55
C VAL A 366 -3.09 10.45 12.59
N ASP A 367 -3.01 9.84 13.77
CA ASP A 367 -4.02 10.09 14.78
C ASP A 367 -3.94 11.49 15.39
N LYS A 368 -2.71 12.01 15.55
CA LYS A 368 -2.50 13.39 16.01
C LYS A 368 -2.83 14.44 14.94
N ASP A 369 -3.11 14.01 13.71
CA ASP A 369 -3.56 14.90 12.65
C ASP A 369 -5.00 15.35 12.91
N THR A 370 -5.12 16.58 13.40
CA THR A 370 -6.37 17.31 13.64
C THR A 370 -6.78 18.17 12.45
N THR A 371 -5.99 18.15 11.36
CA THR A 371 -6.22 19.04 10.23
C THR A 371 -7.25 18.44 9.28
N LEU A 372 -8.21 19.29 8.88
CA LEU A 372 -8.96 19.09 7.66
C LEU A 372 -8.09 19.64 6.53
N PRO A 373 -7.87 18.92 5.41
CA PRO A 373 -7.09 19.44 4.29
C PRO A 373 -7.71 20.77 3.82
N THR A 374 -6.94 21.85 3.95
CA THR A 374 -7.39 23.22 3.67
C THR A 374 -7.18 23.65 2.22
N ALA A 375 -6.41 22.90 1.43
CA ALA A 375 -6.26 23.11 -0.01
C ALA A 375 -5.88 21.80 -0.70
N ALA A 376 -6.72 21.34 -1.62
CA ALA A 376 -6.39 20.23 -2.50
C ALA A 376 -5.39 20.72 -3.55
N VAL A 377 -4.25 20.05 -3.65
CA VAL A 377 -3.28 20.30 -4.72
C VAL A 377 -3.78 19.63 -5.99
N GLN A 378 -3.78 20.35 -7.11
CA GLN A 378 -4.00 19.76 -8.44
C GLN A 378 -2.78 18.91 -8.80
N PRO A 379 -2.93 17.72 -9.42
CA PRO A 379 -1.79 16.96 -9.90
C PRO A 379 -1.00 17.83 -10.90
N PRO A 380 0.35 17.78 -10.91
CA PRO A 380 1.12 18.47 -11.92
C PRO A 380 0.74 17.96 -13.31
N ALA A 381 0.45 18.91 -14.21
CA ALA A 381 0.00 18.67 -15.59
C ALA A 381 1.02 17.90 -16.44
#